data_AF-A0AAU3PW07-F1
#
_entry.id   AF-A0AAU3PW07-F1
#
_cell.length_a   1.000
_cell.length_b   1.000
_cell.length_c   1.000
_cell.angle_alpha   90.00
_cell.angle_beta   90.00
_cell.angle_gamma   90.00
#
_symmetry.space_group_name_H-M   'P 1'
#
loop_
_entity.id
_entity.type
_entity.pdbx_description
1 polymer ?
#
loop_
_entity_poly.entity_id
_entity_poly.type
_entity_poly.pdbx_seq_one_letter_code
_entity_poly.pdbx_strand_id
1 'polypeptide(L)'
;MLHERRWVGRGGSVDSDPATISENDCRRGELVMAIDDWVLRAVPQHRLGATLHTETVGAVIDRLAQSAVRAHHALETLDANDEQLHAAWYHLAELADGYDDLVHDVLAGRRRLPAW
;
A
#
# COMPACT_ATOMS: atom_id res chain seq x y z
N MET A 1 -39.16 26.14 -13.56
CA MET A 1 -38.96 24.90 -12.80
C MET A 1 -37.72 24.24 -13.37
N LEU A 2 -36.63 24.31 -12.60
CA LEU A 2 -35.26 24.22 -13.05
C LEU A 2 -34.69 22.82 -12.75
N HIS A 3 -34.20 22.18 -13.81
CA HIS A 3 -33.14 21.15 -13.86
C HIS A 3 -33.07 20.09 -12.75
N GLU A 4 -33.61 18.90 -13.07
CA GLU A 4 -33.11 17.62 -12.56
C GLU A 4 -31.62 17.48 -12.87
N ARG A 5 -30.77 17.74 -11.87
CA ARG A 5 -29.40 17.22 -11.87
C ARG A 5 -29.45 15.79 -11.35
N ARG A 6 -29.68 14.87 -12.28
CA ARG A 6 -29.41 13.45 -12.08
C ARG A 6 -27.90 13.31 -11.94
N TRP A 7 -27.42 13.29 -10.70
CA TRP A 7 -26.07 12.83 -10.38
C TRP A 7 -26.02 11.33 -10.67
N VAL A 8 -25.57 10.99 -11.88
CA VAL A 8 -25.10 9.64 -12.16
C VAL A 8 -23.76 9.53 -11.46
N GLY A 9 -23.75 8.96 -10.25
CA GLY A 9 -22.52 8.54 -9.59
C GLY A 9 -21.78 7.59 -10.53
N ARG A 10 -20.65 8.05 -11.08
CA ARG A 10 -19.74 7.26 -11.89
C ARG A 10 -18.91 6.40 -10.94
N GLY A 11 -19.52 5.34 -10.39
CA GLY A 11 -18.82 4.30 -9.64
C GLY A 11 -18.74 3.05 -10.50
N GLY A 12 -17.52 2.63 -10.86
CA GLY A 12 -17.31 1.27 -11.35
C GLY A 12 -17.80 0.28 -10.28
N SER A 13 -18.42 -0.83 -10.69
CA SER A 13 -18.84 -1.87 -9.75
C SER A 13 -17.61 -2.38 -9.00
N VAL A 14 -17.47 -2.01 -7.73
CA VAL A 14 -16.53 -2.66 -6.81
C VAL A 14 -16.96 -4.12 -6.77
N ASP A 15 -16.06 -5.01 -7.22
CA ASP A 15 -16.34 -6.43 -7.18
C ASP A 15 -16.54 -6.85 -5.73
N SER A 16 -17.78 -7.20 -5.42
CA SER A 16 -18.26 -7.45 -4.05
C SER A 16 -18.49 -8.94 -3.80
N ASP A 17 -18.16 -9.80 -4.78
CA ASP A 17 -18.25 -11.24 -4.61
C ASP A 17 -17.21 -11.69 -3.56
N PRO A 18 -17.63 -12.33 -2.45
CA PRO A 18 -16.69 -12.81 -1.44
C PRO A 18 -15.62 -13.76 -2.00
N ALA A 19 -15.91 -14.50 -3.08
CA ALA A 19 -14.94 -15.38 -3.71
C ALA A 19 -13.80 -14.60 -4.38
N THR A 20 -14.11 -13.51 -5.08
CA THR A 20 -13.12 -12.70 -5.81
C THR A 20 -12.28 -11.86 -4.86
N ILE A 21 -12.87 -11.34 -3.77
CA ILE A 21 -12.15 -10.68 -2.68
C ILE A 21 -11.13 -11.66 -2.07
N SER A 22 -11.55 -12.90 -1.77
CA SER A 22 -10.68 -13.91 -1.18
C SER A 22 -9.53 -14.30 -2.12
N GLU A 23 -9.80 -14.44 -3.42
CA GLU A 23 -8.78 -14.70 -4.43
C GLU A 23 -7.77 -13.55 -4.52
N ASN A 24 -8.26 -12.30 -4.51
CA ASN A 24 -7.41 -11.12 -4.53
C ASN A 24 -6.48 -11.07 -3.31
N ASP A 25 -7.00 -11.33 -2.11
CA ASP A 25 -6.22 -11.34 -0.88
C ASP A 25 -5.22 -12.49 -0.83
N CYS A 26 -5.58 -13.66 -1.35
CA CYS A 26 -4.64 -14.77 -1.51
C CYS A 26 -3.48 -14.36 -2.44
N ARG A 27 -3.81 -13.78 -3.59
CA ARG A 27 -2.81 -13.34 -4.58
C ARG A 27 -1.91 -12.24 -4.05
N ARG A 28 -2.47 -11.32 -3.26
CA ARG A 28 -1.74 -10.25 -2.56
C ARG A 28 -0.70 -10.85 -1.61
N GLY A 29 -1.10 -11.84 -0.80
CA GLY A 29 -0.18 -12.56 0.08
C GLY A 29 0.94 -13.29 -0.66
N GLU A 30 0.63 -13.94 -1.79
CA GLU A 30 1.65 -14.57 -2.64
C GLU A 30 2.68 -13.56 -3.18
N LEU A 31 2.24 -12.39 -3.60
CA LEU A 31 3.12 -11.32 -4.09
C LEU A 31 4.01 -10.78 -2.97
N VAL A 32 3.47 -10.59 -1.77
CA VAL A 32 4.25 -10.19 -0.59
C VAL A 32 5.38 -11.19 -0.34
N MET A 33 5.07 -12.48 -0.28
CA MET A 33 6.08 -13.52 -0.07
C MET A 33 7.12 -13.55 -1.19
N ALA A 34 6.70 -13.42 -2.46
CA ALA A 34 7.61 -13.41 -3.60
C ALA A 34 8.56 -12.21 -3.59
N ILE A 35 8.08 -11.05 -3.17
CA ILE A 35 8.90 -9.84 -2.99
C ILE A 35 9.92 -10.07 -1.87
N ASP A 36 9.49 -10.56 -0.71
CA ASP A 36 10.37 -10.77 0.44
C ASP A 36 11.49 -11.78 0.14
N ASP A 37 11.14 -12.86 -0.55
CA ASP A 37 12.07 -13.88 -1.03
C ASP A 37 13.07 -13.30 -2.06
N TRP A 38 12.61 -12.42 -2.96
CA TRP A 38 13.51 -11.70 -3.86
C TRP A 38 14.45 -10.76 -3.10
N VAL A 39 13.93 -9.97 -2.14
CA VAL A 39 14.73 -9.02 -1.34
C VAL A 39 15.80 -9.76 -0.55
N LEU A 40 15.48 -10.91 0.05
CA LEU A 40 16.43 -11.71 0.81
C LEU A 40 17.63 -12.16 -0.04
N ARG A 41 17.41 -12.46 -1.32
CA ARG A 41 18.46 -12.85 -2.27
C ARG A 41 19.20 -11.65 -2.87
N ALA A 42 18.51 -10.54 -3.10
CA ALA A 42 19.05 -9.39 -3.82
C ALA A 42 19.84 -8.44 -2.91
N VAL A 43 19.48 -8.35 -1.61
CA VAL A 43 20.06 -7.39 -0.68
C VAL A 43 21.10 -8.06 0.23
N PRO A 44 22.36 -7.60 0.24
CA PRO A 44 23.38 -8.06 1.18
C PRO A 44 22.94 -7.83 2.63
N GLN A 45 22.79 -8.91 3.40
CA GLN A 45 22.39 -8.84 4.80
C GLN A 45 23.59 -8.44 5.66
N HIS A 46 23.76 -7.14 5.92
CA HIS A 46 24.81 -6.63 6.80
C HIS A 46 24.48 -7.01 8.27
N ARG A 47 25.31 -7.88 8.87
CA ARG A 47 25.02 -8.53 10.17
C ARG A 47 25.42 -7.73 11.42
N LEU A 48 25.99 -6.54 11.27
CA LEU A 48 26.58 -5.81 12.40
C LEU A 48 25.69 -4.64 12.84
N GLY A 49 24.98 -4.80 13.95
CA GLY A 49 24.35 -3.70 14.69
C GLY A 49 23.02 -3.14 14.17
N ALA A 50 22.50 -3.67 13.06
CA ALA A 50 21.25 -3.21 12.47
C ALA A 50 20.00 -3.66 13.27
N THR A 51 19.07 -2.74 13.51
CA THR A 51 17.79 -3.03 14.16
C THR A 51 16.92 -3.91 13.27
N LEU A 52 16.25 -4.89 13.87
CA LEU A 52 15.31 -5.77 13.16
C LEU A 52 14.03 -4.96 12.89
N HIS A 53 13.63 -4.86 11.63
CA HIS A 53 12.35 -4.29 11.30
C HIS A 53 11.22 -5.26 11.68
N THR A 54 10.10 -4.72 12.17
CA THR A 54 8.91 -5.48 12.54
C THR A 54 8.11 -5.97 11.34
N GLU A 55 8.35 -5.39 10.16
CA GLU A 55 7.61 -5.67 8.94
C GLU A 55 8.57 -6.01 7.80
N THR A 56 8.07 -6.76 6.81
CA THR A 56 8.81 -7.06 5.59
C THR A 56 8.63 -5.98 4.53
N VAL A 57 9.52 -5.94 3.54
CA VAL A 57 9.40 -4.98 2.42
C VAL A 57 8.12 -5.25 1.63
N GLY A 58 7.79 -6.52 1.38
CA GLY A 58 6.56 -6.93 0.73
C GLY A 58 5.32 -6.43 1.46
N ALA A 59 5.28 -6.56 2.79
CA ALA A 59 4.14 -6.09 3.60
C ALA A 59 3.98 -4.55 3.54
N VAL A 60 5.09 -3.80 3.54
CA VAL A 60 5.06 -2.35 3.37
C VAL A 60 4.53 -1.95 1.99
N ILE A 61 5.01 -2.60 0.92
CA ILE A 61 4.55 -2.36 -0.45
C ILE A 61 3.05 -2.68 -0.59
N ASP A 62 2.58 -3.78 0.01
CA ASP A 62 1.15 -4.12 -0.02
C ASP A 62 0.30 -3.04 0.66
N ARG A 63 0.71 -2.57 1.84
CA ARG A 63 0.01 -1.48 2.53
C ARG A 63 0.02 -0.18 1.71
N LEU A 64 1.13 0.14 1.04
CA LEU A 64 1.22 1.28 0.12
C LEU A 64 0.21 1.14 -1.03
N ALA A 65 0.12 -0.04 -1.63
CA ALA A 65 -0.85 -0.32 -2.69
C ALA A 65 -2.30 -0.19 -2.20
N GLN A 66 -2.63 -0.72 -1.02
CA GLN A 66 -3.94 -0.56 -0.40
C GLN A 66 -4.28 0.91 -0.12
N SER A 67 -3.32 1.69 0.37
CA SER A 67 -3.51 3.12 0.63
C SER A 67 -3.71 3.90 -0.68
N ALA A 68 -2.98 3.56 -1.74
CA ALA A 68 -3.14 4.18 -3.05
C ALA A 68 -4.55 3.94 -3.62
N VAL A 69 -5.05 2.71 -3.56
CA VAL A 69 -6.43 2.38 -3.98
C VAL A 69 -7.44 3.20 -3.18
N ARG A 70 -7.27 3.33 -1.86
CA ARG A 70 -8.17 4.14 -1.02
C ARG A 70 -8.13 5.62 -1.38
N ALA A 71 -6.94 6.19 -1.60
CA ALA A 71 -6.78 7.59 -1.98
C ALA A 71 -7.41 7.89 -3.36
N HIS A 72 -7.22 6.99 -4.33
CA HIS A 72 -7.86 7.09 -5.65
C HIS A 72 -9.37 6.96 -5.56
N HIS A 73 -9.88 5.98 -4.82
CA HIS A 73 -11.32 5.84 -4.61
C HIS A 73 -11.92 7.08 -3.93
N ALA A 74 -11.24 7.65 -2.93
CA ALA A 74 -11.66 8.90 -2.29
C ALA A 74 -11.72 10.05 -3.30
N LEU A 75 -10.74 10.16 -4.20
CA LEU A 75 -10.72 11.18 -5.27
C LEU A 75 -11.91 11.04 -6.22
N GLU A 76 -12.33 9.80 -6.50
CA GLU A 76 -13.45 9.52 -7.40
C GLU A 76 -14.83 9.74 -6.75
N THR A 77 -14.91 9.67 -5.41
CA THR A 77 -16.19 9.60 -4.68
C THR A 77 -16.49 10.80 -3.79
N LEU A 78 -15.48 11.57 -3.39
CA LEU A 78 -15.61 12.70 -2.46
C LEU A 78 -15.37 14.05 -3.14
N ASP A 79 -15.86 15.12 -2.50
CA ASP A 79 -15.58 16.48 -2.93
C ASP A 79 -14.11 16.87 -2.66
N ALA A 80 -13.58 17.78 -3.48
CA ALA A 80 -12.17 18.19 -3.39
C ALA A 80 -11.77 18.84 -2.05
N ASN A 81 -12.73 19.36 -1.29
CA ASN A 81 -12.50 19.98 0.02
C ASN A 81 -12.87 19.05 1.19
N ASP A 82 -13.10 17.77 0.92
CA ASP A 82 -13.41 16.77 1.94
C ASP A 82 -12.16 16.42 2.76
N GLU A 83 -12.29 16.45 4.09
CA GLU A 83 -11.20 16.12 5.00
C GLU A 83 -10.77 14.65 4.87
N GLN A 84 -11.67 13.73 4.54
CA GLN A 84 -11.36 12.32 4.35
C GLN A 84 -10.54 12.10 3.08
N LEU A 85 -10.77 12.87 2.02
CA LEU A 85 -9.92 12.87 0.83
C LEU A 85 -8.49 13.29 1.22
N HIS A 86 -8.37 14.41 1.94
CA HIS A 86 -7.05 14.90 2.36
C HIS A 86 -6.33 13.90 3.26
N ALA A 87 -7.04 13.30 4.23
CA ALA A 87 -6.49 12.28 5.12
C ALA A 87 -6.01 11.03 4.37
N ALA A 88 -6.75 10.57 3.35
CA ALA A 88 -6.35 9.42 2.54
C ALA A 88 -5.06 9.68 1.75
N TRP A 89 -4.93 10.87 1.14
CA TRP A 89 -3.71 11.28 0.43
C TRP A 89 -2.54 11.53 1.37
N TYR A 90 -2.78 12.13 2.54
CA TYR A 90 -1.76 12.33 3.55
C TYR A 90 -1.21 10.98 4.04
N HIS A 91 -2.09 10.02 4.32
CA HIS A 91 -1.68 8.68 4.73
C HIS A 91 -0.86 7.95 3.66
N LEU A 92 -1.21 8.11 2.38
CA LEU A 92 -0.44 7.57 1.27
C LEU A 92 0.97 8.18 1.20
N ALA A 93 1.09 9.49 1.39
CA ALA A 93 2.38 10.19 1.40
C ALA A 93 3.28 9.69 2.55
N GLU A 94 2.75 9.57 3.77
CA GLU A 94 3.49 9.04 4.92
C GLU A 94 4.00 7.62 4.69
N LEU A 95 3.20 6.77 4.03
CA LEU A 95 3.63 5.41 3.69
C LEU A 95 4.71 5.40 2.60
N ALA A 96 4.65 6.31 1.64
CA ALA A 96 5.66 6.45 0.59
C ALA A 96 7.00 6.93 1.19
N ASP A 97 6.96 7.95 2.05
CA ASP A 97 8.15 8.46 2.74
C ASP A 97 8.77 7.37 3.64
N GLY A 98 7.95 6.65 4.41
CA GLY A 98 8.41 5.53 5.23
C GLY A 98 8.98 4.36 4.42
N TYR A 99 8.47 4.12 3.20
CA TYR A 99 9.03 3.12 2.29
C TYR A 99 10.40 3.55 1.75
N ASP A 100 10.55 4.82 1.33
CA ASP A 100 11.82 5.35 0.85
C ASP A 100 12.90 5.32 1.94
N ASP A 101 12.54 5.69 3.17
CA ASP A 101 13.41 5.57 4.33
C ASP A 101 13.81 4.11 4.61
N LEU A 102 12.86 3.17 4.53
CA LEU A 102 13.13 1.74 4.71
C LEU A 102 14.11 1.23 3.64
N VAL A 103 13.87 1.53 2.36
CA VAL A 103 14.75 1.12 1.26
C VAL A 103 16.15 1.70 1.46
N HIS A 104 16.23 2.99 1.81
CA HIS A 104 17.50 3.66 2.05
C HIS A 104 18.29 3.01 3.21
N ASP A 105 17.62 2.70 4.33
CA ASP A 105 18.24 2.02 5.48
C ASP A 105 18.67 0.58 5.18
N VAL A 106 17.88 -0.14 4.40
CA VAL A 106 18.17 -1.52 4.00
C VAL A 106 19.38 -1.56 3.06
N LEU A 107 19.43 -0.69 2.05
CA LEU A 107 20.57 -0.60 1.13
C LEU A 107 21.85 -0.11 1.81
N ALA A 108 21.73 0.74 2.83
CA ALA A 108 22.86 1.17 3.65
C ALA A 108 23.28 0.14 4.70
N GLY A 109 22.57 -0.98 4.84
CA GLY A 109 22.85 -2.03 5.83
C GLY A 109 22.57 -1.63 7.27
N ARG A 110 21.80 -0.56 7.49
CA ARG A 110 21.44 -0.06 8.83
C ARG A 110 20.22 -0.78 9.43
N ARG A 111 19.42 -1.45 8.59
CA ARG A 111 18.22 -2.19 9.00
C ARG A 111 18.25 -3.61 8.46
N ARG A 112 17.89 -4.58 9.31
CA ARG A 112 17.70 -5.97 8.90
C ARG A 112 16.23 -6.25 8.74
N LEU A 113 15.92 -6.99 7.68
CA LEU A 113 14.56 -7.42 7.39
C LEU A 113 14.31 -8.79 8.03
N PRO A 114 13.08 -9.09 8.45
CA PRO A 114 12.73 -10.43 8.91
C PRO A 114 12.86 -11.41 7.73
N ALA A 115 13.51 -12.54 7.98
CA ALA A 115 13.54 -13.68 7.06
C ALA A 115 12.44 -14.65 7.51
N TRP A 116 11.54 -15.01 6.61
CA TRP A 116 10.48 -15.98 6.83
C TRP A 116 10.79 -17.27 6.08
#